data_AF-A0A5D8Z7I3-F1
#
_entry.id   AF-A0A5D8Z7I3-F1
#
_cell.length_a   1.000
_cell.length_b   1.000
_cell.length_c   1.000
_cell.angle_alpha   90.00
_cell.angle_beta   90.00
_cell.angle_gamma   90.00
#
_symmetry.space_group_name_H-M   'P 1'
#
loop_
_entity.id
_entity.type
_entity.pdbx_description
1 polymer ?
#
loop_
_entity_poly.entity_id
_entity_poly.type
_entity_poly.pdbx_seq_one_letter_code
_entity_poly.pdbx_strand_id
1 'polypeptide(L)'
;MPVNPSKSIWLLLAGILNIVVAVLAQTVAPGLASEFARGLLFGVGAALVLCGVMARHLPNAADASTPALRRRYMREYIPAMAGYVVAVLGSTWLLKQNVEDPSLRALVALAPVPFVALAMRAMVRHIRDTDEMQRRIEVESVSLATALASLGYFAAGLLQAAKVIDIPSSVAMIGVFPLICLVYGVAKVVIVRRYA
;
A
#
# COMPACT_ATOMS: atom_id res chain seq x y z
N MET A 1 16.72 1.01 -21.04
CA MET A 1 16.17 -0.26 -21.60
C MET A 1 14.69 -0.33 -21.25
N PRO A 2 13.76 -0.90 -22.03
CA PRO A 2 12.34 -0.99 -21.64
C PRO A 2 12.16 -1.92 -20.41
N VAL A 3 11.14 -1.67 -19.57
CA VAL A 3 10.67 -2.66 -18.58
C VAL A 3 10.46 -3.96 -19.32
N ASN A 4 11.13 -5.03 -18.89
CA ASN A 4 10.99 -6.32 -19.57
C ASN A 4 9.50 -6.70 -19.52
N PRO A 5 8.78 -6.70 -20.67
CA PRO A 5 7.34 -6.84 -20.70
C PRO A 5 6.88 -8.16 -20.05
N SER A 6 7.77 -9.15 -19.98
CA SER A 6 7.53 -10.39 -19.23
C SER A 6 7.24 -10.15 -17.74
N LYS A 7 7.97 -9.26 -17.05
CA LYS A 7 7.84 -9.09 -15.59
C LYS A 7 6.50 -8.49 -15.18
N SER A 8 5.98 -7.52 -15.94
CA SER A 8 4.67 -6.93 -15.67
C SER A 8 3.52 -7.90 -16.00
N ILE A 9 3.68 -8.72 -17.05
CA ILE A 9 2.76 -9.81 -17.36
C ILE A 9 2.73 -10.85 -16.24
N TRP A 10 3.88 -11.25 -15.71
CA TRP A 10 3.95 -12.20 -14.58
C TRP A 10 3.27 -11.66 -13.32
N LEU A 11 3.43 -10.37 -13.00
CA LEU A 11 2.75 -9.75 -11.86
C LEU A 11 1.22 -9.75 -12.02
N LEU A 12 0.74 -9.46 -13.23
CA LEU A 12 -0.70 -9.50 -13.54
C LEU A 12 -1.25 -10.91 -13.45
N LEU A 13 -0.57 -11.88 -14.06
CA LEU A 13 -1.00 -13.28 -14.02
C LEU A 13 -0.98 -13.82 -12.60
N ALA A 14 0.05 -13.52 -11.81
CA ALA A 14 0.12 -13.90 -10.41
C ALA A 14 -1.01 -13.26 -9.57
N GLY A 15 -1.30 -11.98 -9.80
CA GLY A 15 -2.39 -11.27 -9.13
C GLY A 15 -3.77 -11.84 -9.49
N ILE A 16 -4.05 -12.04 -10.79
CA ILE A 16 -5.31 -12.63 -11.27
C ILE A 16 -5.46 -14.06 -10.74
N LEU A 17 -4.42 -14.88 -10.81
CA LEU A 17 -4.43 -16.23 -10.27
C LEU A 17 -4.71 -16.23 -8.76
N ASN A 18 -4.09 -15.32 -8.01
CA ASN A 18 -4.33 -15.20 -6.57
C ASN A 18 -5.80 -14.82 -6.26
N ILE A 19 -6.38 -13.89 -7.02
CA ILE A 19 -7.81 -13.53 -6.90
C ILE A 19 -8.70 -14.72 -7.24
N VAL A 20 -8.42 -15.45 -8.32
CA VAL A 20 -9.19 -16.64 -8.73
C VAL A 20 -9.12 -17.73 -7.66
N VAL A 21 -7.93 -17.98 -7.09
CA VAL A 21 -7.75 -18.92 -5.98
C VAL A 21 -8.51 -18.44 -4.73
N ALA A 22 -8.50 -17.14 -4.43
CA ALA A 22 -9.24 -16.59 -3.30
C ALA A 22 -10.76 -16.78 -3.45
N VAL A 23 -11.28 -16.56 -4.66
CA VAL A 23 -12.70 -16.78 -5.00
C VAL A 23 -13.05 -18.26 -4.91
N LEU A 24 -12.27 -19.15 -5.54
CA LEU A 24 -12.50 -20.59 -5.52
C LEU A 24 -12.43 -21.17 -4.09
N ALA A 25 -11.46 -20.74 -3.29
CA ALA A 25 -11.36 -21.15 -1.89
C ALA A 25 -12.60 -20.74 -1.08
N GLN A 26 -13.20 -19.59 -1.39
CA GLN A 26 -14.43 -19.13 -0.75
C GLN A 26 -15.67 -19.87 -1.21
N THR A 27 -15.77 -20.22 -2.50
CA THR A 27 -16.94 -20.95 -3.02
C THR A 27 -16.93 -22.43 -2.63
N VAL A 28 -15.75 -23.04 -2.54
CA VAL A 28 -15.61 -24.49 -2.28
C VAL A 28 -15.45 -24.79 -0.79
N ALA A 29 -14.82 -23.91 -0.01
CA ALA A 29 -14.53 -24.15 1.40
C ALA A 29 -14.66 -22.87 2.25
N PRO A 30 -15.86 -22.32 2.41
CA PRO A 30 -16.08 -21.05 3.12
C PRO A 30 -15.63 -21.06 4.59
N GLY A 31 -15.47 -22.24 5.20
CA GLY A 31 -15.01 -22.41 6.59
C GLY A 31 -13.49 -22.50 6.79
N LEU A 32 -12.68 -22.62 5.73
CA LEU A 32 -11.24 -22.87 5.85
C LEU A 32 -10.40 -21.60 6.11
N ALA A 33 -10.94 -20.41 5.84
CA ALA A 33 -10.20 -19.15 5.96
C ALA A 33 -10.90 -18.15 6.87
N SER A 34 -10.19 -17.69 7.91
CA SER A 34 -10.63 -16.56 8.75
C SER A 34 -10.94 -15.33 7.89
N GLU A 35 -11.87 -14.46 8.33
CA GLU A 35 -12.23 -13.23 7.59
C GLU A 35 -11.00 -12.37 7.28
N PHE A 36 -10.04 -12.35 8.21
CA PHE A 36 -8.76 -11.68 8.05
C PHE A 36 -7.90 -12.28 6.92
N ALA A 37 -7.82 -13.62 6.84
CA ALA A 37 -7.09 -14.30 5.77
C ALA A 37 -7.72 -14.05 4.40
N ARG A 38 -9.07 -14.02 4.34
CA ARG A 38 -9.81 -13.67 3.10
C ARG A 38 -9.52 -12.24 2.67
N GLY A 39 -9.57 -11.28 3.60
CA GLY A 39 -9.22 -9.88 3.33
C GLY A 39 -7.77 -9.73 2.84
N LEU A 40 -6.82 -10.45 3.45
CA LEU A 40 -5.41 -10.43 3.04
C LEU A 40 -5.22 -10.99 1.62
N LEU A 41 -5.87 -12.11 1.28
CA LEU A 41 -5.77 -12.71 -0.05
C LEU A 41 -6.27 -11.77 -1.14
N PHE A 42 -7.48 -11.21 -0.98
CA PHE A 42 -7.98 -10.23 -1.94
C PHE A 42 -7.14 -8.96 -1.99
N GLY A 43 -6.66 -8.48 -0.84
CA GLY A 43 -5.79 -7.30 -0.77
C GLY A 43 -4.47 -7.50 -1.51
N VAL A 44 -3.82 -8.65 -1.32
CA VAL A 44 -2.58 -9.01 -2.02
C VAL A 44 -2.82 -9.20 -3.51
N GLY A 45 -3.89 -9.90 -3.90
CA GLY A 45 -4.27 -10.09 -5.30
C GLY A 45 -4.53 -8.76 -6.01
N ALA A 46 -5.34 -7.88 -5.42
CA ALA A 46 -5.62 -6.55 -5.95
C ALA A 46 -4.35 -5.68 -6.04
N ALA A 47 -3.48 -5.72 -5.01
CA ALA A 47 -2.21 -5.00 -5.02
C ALA A 47 -1.28 -5.50 -6.13
N LEU A 48 -1.20 -6.81 -6.37
CA LEU A 48 -0.38 -7.39 -7.45
C LEU A 48 -0.90 -7.01 -8.83
N VAL A 49 -2.22 -7.02 -9.03
CA VAL A 49 -2.83 -6.56 -10.29
C VAL A 49 -2.55 -5.07 -10.51
N LEU A 50 -2.79 -4.24 -9.49
CA LEU A 50 -2.50 -2.81 -9.54
C LEU A 50 -1.02 -2.57 -9.88
N CYS A 51 -0.09 -3.18 -9.15
CA CYS A 51 1.34 -3.11 -9.41
C CYS A 51 1.70 -3.57 -10.83
N GLY A 52 1.07 -4.63 -11.34
CA GLY A 52 1.27 -5.12 -12.70
C GLY A 52 0.81 -4.13 -13.77
N VAL A 53 -0.34 -3.50 -13.59
CA VAL A 53 -0.86 -2.44 -14.50
C VAL A 53 0.07 -1.23 -14.45
N MET A 54 0.42 -0.79 -13.25
CA MET A 54 1.33 0.32 -13.01
C MET A 54 2.70 0.10 -13.65
N ALA A 55 3.28 -1.08 -13.48
CA ALA A 55 4.58 -1.45 -14.02
C ALA A 55 4.62 -1.47 -15.56
N ARG A 56 3.47 -1.58 -16.24
CA ARG A 56 3.41 -1.41 -17.71
C ARG A 56 3.51 0.03 -18.16
N HIS A 57 3.23 0.97 -17.28
CA HIS A 57 3.10 2.39 -17.61
C HIS A 57 4.19 3.27 -17.02
N LEU A 58 4.94 2.77 -16.02
CA LEU A 58 6.12 3.41 -15.48
C LEU A 58 7.36 3.08 -16.34
N PRO A 59 8.21 4.06 -16.67
CA PRO A 59 9.50 3.79 -17.29
C PRO A 59 10.41 3.01 -16.33
N ASN A 60 11.50 2.49 -16.87
CA ASN A 60 12.23 1.43 -16.22
C ASN A 60 12.82 1.90 -14.88
N ALA A 61 12.55 1.15 -13.80
CA ALA A 61 13.10 1.46 -12.47
C ALA A 61 14.64 1.43 -12.41
N ALA A 62 15.29 0.92 -13.47
CA ALA A 62 16.73 0.98 -13.69
C ALA A 62 17.21 2.39 -14.10
N ASP A 63 16.36 3.17 -14.79
CA ASP A 63 16.69 4.52 -15.25
C ASP A 63 16.37 5.57 -14.18
N ALA A 64 15.52 5.24 -13.20
CA ALA A 64 15.07 6.15 -12.14
C ALA A 64 16.01 6.22 -10.91
N SER A 65 16.85 5.20 -10.67
CA SER A 65 17.78 5.21 -9.52
C SER A 65 18.96 4.27 -9.73
N THR A 66 20.12 4.67 -9.21
CA THR A 66 21.32 3.82 -9.28
C THR A 66 21.11 2.51 -8.50
N PRO A 67 21.72 1.39 -8.94
CA PRO A 67 21.58 0.10 -8.25
C PRO A 67 21.97 0.16 -6.76
N ALA A 68 22.96 0.97 -6.41
CA ALA A 68 23.40 1.18 -5.03
C ALA A 68 22.33 1.87 -4.18
N LEU A 69 21.68 2.92 -4.70
CA LEU A 69 20.60 3.62 -4.03
C LEU A 69 19.40 2.70 -3.82
N ARG A 70 19.01 1.93 -4.85
CA ARG A 70 17.93 0.94 -4.76
C ARG A 70 18.22 -0.14 -3.71
N ARG A 71 19.44 -0.68 -3.68
CA ARG A 71 19.83 -1.70 -2.68
C ARG A 71 19.78 -1.15 -1.26
N ARG A 72 20.21 0.09 -1.05
CA ARG A 72 20.12 0.77 0.25
C ARG A 72 18.67 0.94 0.68
N TYR A 73 17.81 1.46 -0.22
CA TYR A 73 16.39 1.61 0.04
C TYR A 73 15.75 0.27 0.42
N MET A 74 15.96 -0.78 -0.36
CA MET A 74 15.41 -2.11 -0.09
C MET A 74 15.90 -2.68 1.25
N ARG A 75 17.15 -2.43 1.63
CA ARG A 75 17.71 -2.87 2.92
C ARG A 75 17.09 -2.13 4.12
N GLU A 76 16.66 -0.88 3.95
CA GLU A 76 15.98 -0.12 5.00
C GLU A 76 14.46 -0.42 5.01
N TYR A 77 13.85 -0.58 3.84
CA TYR A 77 12.41 -0.76 3.68
C TYR A 77 11.92 -2.18 4.00
N ILE A 78 12.62 -3.23 3.52
CA ILE A 78 12.18 -4.62 3.69
C ILE A 78 12.09 -5.00 5.18
N PRO A 79 13.10 -4.75 6.04
CA PRO A 79 13.02 -5.10 7.45
C PRO A 79 11.90 -4.34 8.17
N ALA A 80 11.68 -3.07 7.82
CA ALA A 80 10.59 -2.29 8.37
C ALA A 80 9.23 -2.91 8.01
N MET A 81 9.05 -3.31 6.75
CA MET A 81 7.79 -3.89 6.30
C MET A 81 7.57 -5.32 6.82
N ALA A 82 8.64 -6.12 6.96
CA ALA A 82 8.58 -7.41 7.63
C ALA A 82 8.16 -7.25 9.10
N GLY A 83 8.75 -6.28 9.81
CA GLY A 83 8.38 -5.94 11.18
C GLY A 83 6.93 -5.45 11.30
N TYR A 84 6.46 -4.65 10.35
CA TYR A 84 5.06 -4.23 10.26
C TYR A 84 4.11 -5.44 10.17
N VAL A 85 4.37 -6.38 9.26
CA VAL A 85 3.52 -7.58 9.10
C VAL A 85 3.50 -8.39 10.39
N VAL A 86 4.66 -8.64 11.00
CA VAL A 86 4.75 -9.35 12.28
C VAL A 86 3.99 -8.61 13.38
N ALA A 87 4.12 -7.28 13.46
CA ALA A 87 3.44 -6.47 14.45
C ALA A 87 1.92 -6.48 14.28
N VAL A 88 1.40 -6.44 13.06
CA VAL A 88 -0.05 -6.54 12.78
C VAL A 88 -0.59 -7.92 13.14
N LEU A 89 0.13 -8.99 12.76
CA LEU A 89 -0.29 -10.36 13.11
C LEU A 89 -0.25 -10.59 14.63
N GLY A 90 0.82 -10.13 15.28
CA GLY A 90 0.98 -10.21 16.74
C GLY A 90 -0.07 -9.38 17.47
N SER A 91 -0.32 -8.14 17.04
CA SER A 91 -1.30 -7.26 17.69
C SER A 91 -2.72 -7.79 17.56
N THR A 92 -3.11 -8.22 16.35
CA THR A 92 -4.45 -8.78 16.12
C THR A 92 -4.68 -10.09 16.88
N TRP A 93 -3.66 -10.93 17.01
CA TRP A 93 -3.73 -12.15 17.81
C TRP A 93 -3.86 -11.85 19.31
N LEU A 94 -3.03 -10.93 19.83
CA LEU A 94 -3.02 -10.59 21.26
C LEU A 94 -4.30 -9.86 21.67
N LEU A 95 -4.82 -8.96 20.84
CA LEU A 95 -6.09 -8.25 21.10
C LEU A 95 -7.30 -9.19 21.16
N LYS A 96 -7.23 -10.38 20.54
CA LYS A 96 -8.28 -11.42 20.63
C LYS A 96 -8.23 -12.20 21.94
N GLN A 97 -7.14 -12.13 22.71
CA GLN A 97 -6.99 -12.83 23.98
C GLN A 97 -7.60 -12.07 25.18
N ASN A 98 -8.52 -11.14 24.95
CA ASN A 98 -9.17 -10.31 25.99
C ASN A 98 -8.17 -9.57 26.91
N VAL A 99 -7.32 -8.73 26.32
CA VAL A 99 -6.52 -7.77 27.09
C VAL A 99 -7.46 -6.75 27.76
N GLU A 100 -7.64 -6.86 29.08
CA GLU A 100 -8.56 -6.02 29.86
C GLU A 100 -8.02 -4.61 30.11
N ASP A 101 -6.70 -4.44 30.28
CA ASP A 101 -6.09 -3.13 30.52
C ASP A 101 -6.16 -2.25 29.25
N PRO A 102 -6.87 -1.10 29.28
CA PRO A 102 -6.97 -0.19 28.15
C PRO A 102 -5.61 0.35 27.68
N SER A 103 -4.66 0.54 28.59
CA SER A 103 -3.34 1.08 28.28
C SER A 103 -2.52 0.08 27.47
N LEU A 104 -2.47 -1.18 27.94
CA LEU A 104 -1.84 -2.27 27.22
C LEU A 104 -2.51 -2.52 25.86
N ARG A 105 -3.84 -2.47 25.81
CA ARG A 105 -4.59 -2.62 24.56
C ARG A 105 -4.22 -1.54 23.53
N ALA A 106 -4.06 -0.29 23.96
CA ALA A 106 -3.62 0.81 23.10
C ALA A 106 -2.18 0.62 22.59
N LEU A 107 -1.24 0.22 23.46
CA LEU A 107 0.14 -0.07 23.06
C LEU A 107 0.22 -1.18 22.02
N VAL A 108 -0.55 -2.26 22.21
CA VAL A 108 -0.63 -3.38 21.26
C VAL A 108 -1.22 -2.94 19.93
N ALA A 109 -2.29 -2.13 19.95
CA ALA A 109 -2.91 -1.62 18.72
C ALA A 109 -1.98 -0.68 17.93
N LEU A 110 -1.13 0.09 18.61
CA LEU A 110 -0.17 1.02 18.00
C LEU A 110 1.18 0.40 17.66
N ALA A 111 1.44 -0.85 18.05
CA ALA A 111 2.69 -1.56 17.76
C ALA A 111 3.14 -1.55 16.28
N PRO A 112 2.25 -1.54 15.26
CA PRO A 112 2.66 -1.44 13.85
C PRO A 112 3.17 -0.05 13.44
N VAL A 113 2.85 1.02 14.19
CA VAL A 113 3.13 2.42 13.80
C VAL A 113 4.62 2.72 13.65
N PRO A 114 5.52 2.31 14.57
CA PRO A 114 6.96 2.54 14.42
C PRO A 114 7.52 1.91 13.14
N PHE A 115 7.04 0.74 12.74
CA PHE A 115 7.50 0.07 11.51
C PHE A 115 7.08 0.82 10.25
N VAL A 116 5.86 1.35 10.21
CA VAL A 116 5.41 2.23 9.13
C VAL A 116 6.26 3.51 9.10
N ALA A 117 6.57 4.10 10.26
CA ALA A 117 7.43 5.28 10.33
C ALA A 117 8.85 5.01 9.81
N LEU A 118 9.42 3.83 10.10
CA LEU A 118 10.71 3.40 9.54
C LEU A 118 10.66 3.23 8.02
N ALA A 119 9.58 2.64 7.49
CA ALA A 119 9.38 2.50 6.05
C ALA A 119 9.22 3.86 5.36
N MET A 120 8.46 4.78 5.96
CA MET A 120 8.33 6.16 5.50
C MET A 120 9.67 6.89 5.52
N ARG A 121 10.46 6.74 6.59
CA ARG A 121 11.81 7.32 6.67
C ARG A 121 12.70 6.80 5.54
N ALA A 122 12.69 5.50 5.25
CA ALA A 122 13.43 4.92 4.14
C ALA A 122 12.98 5.50 2.79
N MET A 123 11.67 5.69 2.59
CA MET A 123 11.10 6.31 1.38
C MET A 123 11.53 7.78 1.24
N VAL A 124 11.39 8.59 2.29
CA VAL A 124 11.80 10.00 2.27
C VAL A 124 13.29 10.14 1.98
N ARG A 125 14.12 9.27 2.58
CA ARG A 125 15.56 9.23 2.31
C ARG A 125 15.83 8.87 0.84
N HIS A 126 15.14 7.87 0.31
CA HIS A 126 15.28 7.47 -1.09
C HIS A 126 14.94 8.62 -2.05
N ILE A 127 13.81 9.30 -1.85
CA ILE A 127 13.40 10.46 -2.67
C ILE A 127 14.45 11.57 -2.61
N ARG A 128 15.03 11.85 -1.43
CA ARG A 128 16.07 12.89 -1.25
C ARG A 128 17.38 12.56 -1.95
N ASP A 129 17.76 11.28 -1.98
CA ASP A 129 19.01 10.79 -2.55
C ASP A 129 18.89 10.50 -4.07
N THR A 130 17.70 10.68 -4.66
CA THR A 130 17.47 10.51 -6.11
C THR A 130 17.83 11.81 -6.86
N ASP A 131 18.06 11.71 -8.18
CA ASP A 131 18.29 12.88 -9.03
C ASP A 131 17.15 13.92 -8.95
N GLU A 132 17.43 15.15 -9.39
CA GLU A 132 16.50 16.27 -9.26
C GLU A 132 15.19 16.06 -10.03
N MET A 133 15.25 15.43 -11.21
CA MET A 133 14.11 15.20 -12.08
C MET A 133 13.14 14.18 -11.46
N GLN A 134 13.65 13.03 -11.03
CA GLN A 134 12.90 11.98 -10.36
C GLN A 134 12.40 12.48 -9.00
N ARG A 135 13.21 13.22 -8.24
CA ARG A 135 12.76 13.84 -6.99
C ARG A 135 11.58 14.78 -7.20
N ARG A 136 11.59 15.57 -8.28
CA ARG A 136 10.46 16.44 -8.65
C ARG A 136 9.22 15.61 -8.97
N ILE A 137 9.34 14.57 -9.79
CA ILE A 137 8.25 13.65 -10.12
C ILE A 137 7.66 13.02 -8.85
N GLU A 138 8.50 12.52 -7.94
CA GLU A 138 8.06 11.88 -6.69
C GLU A 138 7.29 12.86 -5.81
N VAL A 139 7.83 14.06 -5.58
CA VAL A 139 7.18 15.08 -4.76
C VAL A 139 5.89 15.56 -5.40
N GLU A 140 5.87 15.83 -6.71
CA GLU A 140 4.66 16.24 -7.44
C GLU A 140 3.56 15.17 -7.36
N SER A 141 3.95 13.89 -7.50
CA SER A 141 3.03 12.75 -7.39
C SER A 141 2.44 12.62 -5.99
N VAL A 142 3.27 12.73 -4.95
CA VAL A 142 2.80 12.69 -3.55
C VAL A 142 1.89 13.89 -3.27
N SER A 143 2.26 15.10 -3.70
CA SER A 143 1.45 16.30 -3.50
C SER A 143 0.06 16.17 -4.14
N LEU A 144 0.00 15.72 -5.40
CA LEU A 144 -1.27 15.51 -6.09
C LEU A 144 -2.11 14.42 -5.41
N ALA A 145 -1.48 13.31 -5.01
CA ALA A 145 -2.16 12.22 -4.34
C ALA A 145 -2.73 12.62 -2.98
N THR A 146 -1.96 13.36 -2.20
CA THR A 146 -2.41 13.84 -0.88
C THR A 146 -3.57 14.82 -1.06
N ALA A 147 -3.49 15.75 -2.02
CA ALA A 147 -4.58 16.70 -2.30
C ALA A 147 -5.87 16.01 -2.74
N LEU A 148 -5.79 15.05 -3.67
CA LEU A 148 -6.95 14.30 -4.16
C LEU A 148 -7.54 13.38 -3.07
N ALA A 149 -6.70 12.71 -2.28
CA ALA A 149 -7.17 11.89 -1.16
C ALA A 149 -7.85 12.75 -0.09
N SER A 150 -7.27 13.91 0.26
CA SER A 150 -7.88 14.85 1.21
C SER A 150 -9.22 15.38 0.70
N LEU A 151 -9.31 15.75 -0.59
CA LEU A 151 -10.56 16.18 -1.20
C LEU A 151 -11.62 15.06 -1.19
N GLY A 152 -11.22 13.83 -1.52
CA GLY A 152 -12.09 12.66 -1.48
C GLY A 152 -12.61 12.37 -0.08
N TYR A 153 -11.74 12.40 0.94
CA TYR A 153 -12.14 12.22 2.34
C TYR A 153 -13.03 13.34 2.84
N PHE A 154 -12.77 14.59 2.44
CA PHE A 154 -13.62 15.72 2.78
C PHE A 154 -15.02 15.55 2.19
N ALA A 155 -15.12 15.22 0.89
CA ALA A 155 -16.39 14.96 0.23
C ALA A 155 -17.12 13.76 0.85
N ALA A 156 -16.42 12.65 1.15
CA ALA A 156 -17.00 11.50 1.84
C ALA A 156 -17.52 11.88 3.24
N GLY A 157 -16.78 12.71 3.99
CA GLY A 157 -17.20 13.22 5.28
C GLY A 157 -18.48 14.07 5.20
N LEU A 158 -18.63 14.91 4.17
CA LEU A 158 -19.86 15.67 3.94
C LEU A 158 -21.04 14.75 3.61
N LEU A 159 -20.83 13.74 2.76
CA LEU A 159 -21.87 12.75 2.43
C LEU A 159 -22.30 11.94 3.64
N GLN A 160 -21.36 11.57 4.52
CA GLN A 160 -21.66 10.87 5.77
C GLN A 160 -22.39 11.77 6.76
N ALA A 161 -22.01 13.05 6.87
CA ALA A 161 -22.73 14.04 7.67
C ALA A 161 -24.16 14.27 7.17
N ALA A 162 -24.38 14.22 5.85
CA ALA A 162 -25.69 14.27 5.22
C ALA A 162 -26.46 12.93 5.28
N LYS A 163 -25.91 11.89 5.93
CA LYS A 163 -26.46 10.53 6.02
C LYS A 163 -26.74 9.87 4.67
N VAL A 164 -26.02 10.27 3.62
CA VAL A 164 -26.11 9.66 2.28
C VAL A 164 -25.34 8.34 2.24
N ILE A 165 -24.22 8.28 2.96
CA ILE A 165 -23.38 7.08 3.10
C ILE A 165 -23.15 6.79 4.59
N ASP A 166 -23.01 5.51 4.93
CA ASP A 166 -22.64 5.06 6.27
C ASP A 166 -21.45 4.10 6.16
N ILE A 167 -20.26 4.61 6.48
CA ILE A 167 -19.00 3.86 6.44
C ILE A 167 -18.48 3.75 7.87
N PRO A 168 -18.12 2.55 8.36
CA PRO A 168 -17.52 2.39 9.68
C PRO A 168 -16.25 3.24 9.81
N SER A 169 -16.17 4.05 10.86
CA SER A 169 -15.06 5.00 11.06
C SER A 169 -13.69 4.33 11.10
N SER A 170 -13.60 3.11 11.63
CA SER A 170 -12.35 2.34 11.63
C SER A 170 -11.84 2.04 10.21
N VAL A 171 -12.74 1.64 9.31
CA VAL A 171 -12.42 1.38 7.90
C VAL A 171 -12.02 2.67 7.21
N ALA A 172 -12.75 3.76 7.45
CA ALA A 172 -12.42 5.07 6.90
C ALA A 172 -11.04 5.55 7.37
N MET A 173 -10.72 5.46 8.66
CA MET A 173 -9.44 5.93 9.20
C MET A 173 -8.25 5.10 8.71
N ILE A 174 -8.40 3.76 8.65
CA ILE A 174 -7.35 2.86 8.14
C ILE A 174 -7.19 3.01 6.62
N GLY A 175 -8.28 3.29 5.90
CA GLY A 175 -8.33 3.39 4.44
C GLY A 175 -7.59 4.60 3.85
N VAL A 176 -7.22 5.60 4.67
CA VAL A 176 -6.57 6.83 4.19
C VAL A 176 -5.25 6.51 3.51
N PHE A 177 -4.42 5.70 4.17
CA PHE A 177 -3.10 5.38 3.66
C PHE A 177 -3.14 4.56 2.35
N PRO A 178 -3.93 3.46 2.24
CA PRO A 178 -4.13 2.76 0.97
C PRO A 178 -4.63 3.67 -0.16
N LEU A 179 -5.57 4.59 0.13
CA LEU A 179 -6.07 5.53 -0.87
C LEU A 179 -4.94 6.45 -1.37
N ILE A 180 -4.17 7.03 -0.46
CA ILE A 180 -3.01 7.88 -0.83
C ILE A 180 -2.04 7.09 -1.70
N CYS A 181 -1.69 5.86 -1.32
CA CYS A 181 -0.79 5.01 -2.12
C CYS A 181 -1.34 4.73 -3.52
N LEU A 182 -2.63 4.44 -3.64
CA LEU A 182 -3.29 4.17 -4.93
C LEU A 182 -3.26 5.40 -5.83
N VAL A 183 -3.69 6.55 -5.29
CA VAL A 183 -3.71 7.82 -6.05
C VAL A 183 -2.28 8.26 -6.39
N TYR A 184 -1.32 8.09 -5.49
CA TYR A 184 0.10 8.35 -5.74
C TYR A 184 0.62 7.54 -6.91
N GLY A 185 0.29 6.25 -6.96
CA GLY A 185 0.64 5.42 -8.09
C GLY A 185 0.12 6.02 -9.40
N VAL A 186 -1.19 6.24 -9.50
CA VAL A 186 -1.82 6.78 -10.71
C VAL A 186 -1.22 8.14 -11.09
N ALA A 187 -1.07 9.04 -10.12
CA ALA A 187 -0.45 10.35 -10.31
C ALA A 187 0.96 10.23 -10.89
N LYS A 188 1.78 9.31 -10.36
CA LYS A 188 3.14 9.07 -10.83
C LYS A 188 3.17 8.61 -12.28
N VAL A 189 2.28 7.71 -12.68
CA VAL A 189 2.18 7.28 -14.10
C VAL A 189 1.88 8.46 -15.02
N VAL A 190 0.95 9.34 -14.62
CA VAL A 190 0.58 10.51 -15.42
C VAL A 190 1.71 11.53 -15.49
N ILE A 191 2.33 11.84 -14.35
CA ILE A 191 3.37 12.87 -14.24
C ILE A 191 4.62 12.44 -15.00
N VAL A 192 5.08 11.19 -14.82
CA VAL A 192 6.27 10.69 -15.51
C VAL A 192 6.14 10.79 -17.03
N ARG A 193 4.95 10.52 -17.59
CA ARG A 193 4.70 10.65 -19.04
C ARG A 193 4.79 12.08 -19.57
N ARG A 194 4.69 13.11 -18.71
CA ARG A 194 4.90 14.51 -19.13
C ARG A 194 6.37 14.85 -19.32
N TYR A 195 7.25 14.06 -18.74
CA TYR A 195 8.70 14.27 -18.74
C TYR A 195 9.45 13.25 -19.62
N ALA A 196 8.73 12.38 -20.33
CA ALA A 196 9.27 11.41 -21.28
C ALA A 196 9.12 11.91 -22.72
#